data_AF-A0A9D4BGG6-F1
#
_entry.id   AF-A0A9D4BGG6-F1
#
_cell.length_a   1.000
_cell.length_b   1.000
_cell.length_c   1.000
_cell.angle_alpha   90.00
_cell.angle_beta   90.00
_cell.angle_gamma   90.00
#
_symmetry.space_group_name_H-M   'P 1'
#
loop_
_entity.id
_entity.type
_entity.pdbx_description
1 polymer ?
#
loop_
_entity_poly.entity_id
_entity_poly.type
_entity_poly.pdbx_seq_one_letter_code
_entity_poly.pdbx_strand_id
1 'polypeptide(L)'
;MYIKGCLSEGPTNNSTKRGKQRMRIRSKYTFRGQEMCAYTFRLLFDIGRCALKSIRQSLNKTGPGPRRHRNTGRKPKHALVFTDVERVVQFICNIAEEFGIPQPAAPRGRDDTAPIYLHSGTTKMNIHKLCKASCQEADVRFVE
;
A
#
# COMPACT_ATOMS: atom_id res chain seq x y z
N MET A 1 16.81 1.97 -1.83
CA MET A 1 17.69 2.64 -0.84
C MET A 1 18.29 1.59 0.07
N TYR A 2 19.61 1.40 0.06
CA TYR A 2 20.29 0.35 0.83
C TYR A 2 21.39 0.99 1.68
N ILE A 3 21.27 0.91 3.01
CA ILE A 3 22.21 1.52 3.95
C ILE A 3 23.18 0.43 4.41
N LYS A 4 24.45 0.53 4.01
CA LYS A 4 25.52 -0.40 4.45
C LYS A 4 26.29 0.09 5.67
N GLY A 5 25.90 1.23 6.24
CA GLY A 5 26.49 1.79 7.46
C GLY A 5 25.72 1.36 8.71
N CYS A 6 26.40 1.39 9.85
CA CYS A 6 25.81 1.08 11.14
C CYS A 6 25.36 2.36 11.84
N LEU A 7 24.15 2.32 12.39
CA LEU A 7 23.57 3.33 13.26
C LEU A 7 23.42 2.72 14.65
N SER A 8 24.12 3.27 15.63
CA SER A 8 24.00 2.83 17.02
C SER A 8 23.61 3.98 17.93
N GLU A 9 23.02 3.63 19.08
CA GLU A 9 22.89 4.58 20.18
C GLU A 9 24.29 4.86 20.74
N GLY A 10 24.63 6.14 20.86
CA GLY A 10 25.87 6.58 21.46
C GLY A 10 25.79 6.54 22.99
N PRO A 11 26.93 6.53 23.69
CA PRO A 11 26.96 6.60 25.14
C PRO A 11 26.32 7.91 25.59
N THR A 12 25.28 7.82 26.41
CA THR A 12 24.63 8.99 27.00
C THR A 12 24.45 8.81 28.49
N ASN A 13 24.92 9.79 29.26
CA ASN A 13 24.48 9.96 30.64
C ASN A 13 22.97 10.20 30.63
N ASN A 14 22.24 9.44 31.46
CA ASN A 14 20.78 9.51 31.57
C ASN A 14 20.29 10.84 32.15
N SER A 15 21.18 11.67 32.70
CA SER A 15 20.90 12.98 33.26
C SER A 15 21.61 14.11 32.49
N THR A 16 20.97 15.26 32.46
CA THR A 16 21.55 16.53 32.00
C THR A 16 22.45 17.12 33.09
N LYS A 17 23.30 18.10 32.76
CA LYS A 17 24.10 18.85 33.75
C LYS A 17 23.25 19.51 34.85
N ARG A 18 21.94 19.66 34.62
CA ARG A 18 20.95 20.23 35.56
C ARG A 18 20.09 19.14 36.25
N GLY A 19 20.52 17.89 36.25
CA GLY A 19 19.82 16.78 36.93
C GLY A 19 18.56 16.25 36.24
N LYS A 20 18.06 16.89 35.18
CA LYS A 20 16.87 16.41 34.44
C LYS A 20 17.19 15.17 33.62
N GLN A 21 16.25 14.22 33.57
CA GLN A 21 16.28 13.06 32.66
C GLN A 21 16.49 13.54 31.21
N ARG A 22 17.48 12.94 30.54
CA ARG A 22 17.88 13.35 29.19
C ARG A 22 16.94 12.72 28.16
N MET A 23 16.13 13.56 27.51
CA MET A 23 15.15 13.09 26.50
C MET A 23 15.75 12.77 25.13
N ARG A 24 17.02 13.14 24.84
CA ARG A 24 17.63 13.00 23.51
C ARG A 24 18.88 12.13 23.55
N ILE A 25 18.74 10.92 23.01
CA ILE A 25 19.84 9.98 22.76
C ILE A 25 20.67 10.50 21.57
N ARG A 26 22.00 10.52 21.72
CA ARG A 26 22.92 10.82 20.61
C ARG A 26 23.08 9.56 19.78
N SER A 27 22.96 9.64 18.46
CA SER A 27 23.23 8.50 17.59
C SER A 27 24.64 8.59 17.02
N LYS A 28 25.34 7.45 16.98
CA LYS A 28 26.64 7.27 16.32
C LYS A 28 26.43 6.70 14.92
N TYR A 29 27.17 7.22 13.93
CA TYR A 29 27.17 6.72 12.56
C TYR A 29 28.53 6.14 12.27
N THR A 30 28.55 4.90 11.79
CA THR A 30 29.79 4.23 11.41
C THR A 30 29.67 3.63 10.01
N PHE A 31 30.74 3.67 9.25
CA PHE A 31 30.86 2.97 7.98
C PHE A 31 32.25 2.37 7.89
N ARG A 32 32.34 1.05 7.64
CA ARG A 32 33.61 0.31 7.60
C ARG A 32 34.49 0.55 8.84
N GLY A 33 33.86 0.63 10.03
CA GLY A 33 34.55 0.86 11.30
C GLY A 33 34.93 2.32 11.60
N GLN A 34 34.75 3.26 10.66
CA GLN A 34 35.04 4.68 10.88
C GLN A 34 33.80 5.44 11.34
N GLU A 35 33.93 6.22 12.41
CA GLU A 35 32.88 7.14 12.86
C GLU A 35 32.76 8.34 11.90
N MET A 36 31.53 8.72 11.59
CA MET A 36 31.24 9.84 10.70
C MET A 36 30.16 10.74 11.27
N CYS A 37 30.11 11.98 10.79
CA CYS A 37 29.02 12.88 11.14
C CYS A 37 27.73 12.50 10.39
N ALA A 38 26.58 12.96 10.90
CA ALA A 38 25.29 12.70 10.27
C ALA A 38 25.18 13.28 8.86
N TYR A 39 25.92 14.34 8.52
CA TYR A 39 25.90 14.93 7.19
C TYR A 39 26.59 14.00 6.18
N THR A 40 27.82 13.56 6.47
CA THR A 40 28.56 12.62 5.63
C THR A 40 27.81 11.31 5.46
N PHE A 41 27.21 10.77 6.53
CA PHE A 41 26.37 9.56 6.44
C PHE A 41 25.19 9.74 5.48
N ARG A 42 24.56 10.92 5.48
CA ARG A 42 23.46 11.21 4.56
C ARG A 42 23.93 11.32 3.12
N LEU A 43 25.08 11.96 2.89
CA LEU A 43 25.64 12.10 1.55
C LEU A 43 26.03 10.72 0.98
N LEU A 44 26.73 9.92 1.78
CA LEU A 44 27.26 8.61 1.37
C LEU A 44 26.16 7.61 0.99
N PHE A 45 25.04 7.62 1.69
CA PHE A 45 23.92 6.69 1.48
C PHE A 45 22.71 7.34 0.79
N ASP A 46 22.87 8.56 0.28
CA ASP A 46 21.82 9.36 -0.35
C ASP A 46 20.51 9.41 0.47
N ILE A 47 20.61 9.90 1.71
CA ILE A 47 19.52 9.93 2.68
C ILE A 47 19.04 11.35 2.97
N GLY A 48 17.76 11.61 2.67
CA GLY A 48 17.07 12.82 3.10
C GLY A 48 17.06 13.00 4.63
N ARG A 49 17.04 14.26 5.11
CA ARG A 49 17.01 14.57 6.56
C ARG A 49 15.84 13.88 7.26
N CYS A 50 14.66 13.93 6.65
CA CYS A 50 13.43 13.35 7.19
C CYS A 50 13.50 11.83 7.27
N ALA A 51 14.04 11.18 6.23
CA ALA A 51 14.24 9.73 6.21
C ALA A 51 15.18 9.28 7.34
N LEU A 52 16.33 9.94 7.51
CA LEU A 52 17.27 9.61 8.59
C LEU A 52 16.68 9.85 9.98
N LYS A 53 15.92 10.93 10.18
CA LYS A 53 15.18 11.18 11.43
C LYS A 53 14.20 10.06 11.73
N SER A 54 13.47 9.60 10.71
CA SER A 54 12.51 8.51 10.82
C SER A 54 13.18 7.16 11.13
N ILE A 55 14.35 6.87 10.52
CA ILE A 55 15.13 5.67 10.83
C ILE A 55 15.53 5.65 12.31
N ARG A 56 16.09 6.76 12.83
CA ARG A 56 16.45 6.88 14.25
C ARG A 56 15.25 6.67 15.18
N GLN A 57 14.11 7.27 14.85
CA GLN A 57 12.90 7.10 15.66
C GLN A 57 12.40 5.65 15.69
N SER A 58 12.47 4.96 14.54
CA SER A 58 12.10 3.55 14.45
C SER A 58 13.05 2.68 15.27
N LEU A 59 14.37 2.92 15.14
CA LEU A 59 15.41 2.20 15.87
C LEU A 59 15.22 2.33 17.38
N ASN A 60 14.99 3.55 17.87
CA ASN A 60 14.81 3.80 19.31
C ASN A 60 13.49 3.22 19.86
N LYS A 61 12.44 3.08 19.03
CA LYS A 61 11.13 2.60 19.49
C LYS A 61 10.97 1.09 19.41
N THR A 62 11.43 0.48 18.32
CA THR A 62 11.16 -0.93 17.97
C THR A 62 12.44 -1.76 17.90
N GLY A 63 13.62 -1.13 17.96
CA GLY A 63 14.89 -1.79 17.74
C GLY A 63 15.22 -1.99 16.25
N PRO A 64 16.31 -2.72 15.95
CA PRO A 64 16.69 -3.06 14.59
C PRO A 64 15.71 -4.07 14.01
N GLY A 65 14.95 -3.67 12.99
CA GLY A 65 14.00 -4.54 12.31
C GLY A 65 13.36 -3.88 11.09
N PRO A 66 12.74 -4.68 10.20
CA PRO A 66 11.98 -4.14 9.09
C PRO A 66 10.83 -3.29 9.62
N ARG A 67 10.57 -2.15 8.97
CA ARG A 67 9.46 -1.30 9.36
C ARG A 67 8.16 -2.01 9.06
N ARG A 68 7.32 -2.20 10.09
CA ARG A 68 5.92 -2.58 9.90
C ARG A 68 5.10 -1.33 9.63
N HIS A 69 4.33 -1.36 8.54
CA HIS A 69 3.40 -0.28 8.24
C HIS A 69 2.31 -0.24 9.32
N ARG A 70 1.85 0.95 9.71
CA ARG A 70 0.80 1.05 10.76
C ARG A 70 -0.53 0.43 10.30
N ASN A 71 -0.73 0.31 9.00
CA ASN A 71 -1.92 -0.30 8.41
C ASN A 71 -1.78 -1.83 8.21
N THR A 72 -0.70 -2.45 8.69
CA THR A 72 -0.57 -3.91 8.62
C THR A 72 -1.71 -4.56 9.42
N GLY A 73 -2.51 -5.40 8.74
CA GLY A 73 -3.67 -6.09 9.33
C GLY A 73 -4.96 -5.27 9.41
N ARG A 74 -4.97 -4.01 8.97
CA ARG A 74 -6.19 -3.20 8.92
C ARG A 74 -6.79 -3.24 7.52
N LYS A 75 -8.05 -3.66 7.42
CA LYS A 75 -8.83 -3.54 6.18
C LYS A 75 -9.12 -2.06 5.91
N PRO A 76 -8.99 -1.57 4.65
CA PRO A 76 -9.46 -0.25 4.26
C PRO A 76 -10.94 -0.07 4.61
N LYS A 77 -11.37 1.17 4.89
CA LYS A 77 -12.78 1.48 5.19
C LYS A 77 -13.73 1.09 4.05
N HIS A 78 -13.24 1.18 2.81
CA HIS A 78 -13.96 0.83 1.58
C HIS A 78 -13.56 -0.54 1.03
N ALA A 79 -13.06 -1.43 1.89
CA ALA A 79 -12.80 -2.80 1.45
C ALA A 79 -14.13 -3.49 1.13
N LEU A 80 -14.26 -3.96 -0.10
CA LEU A 80 -15.41 -4.75 -0.53
C LEU A 80 -15.33 -6.15 0.08
N VAL A 81 -16.49 -6.69 0.45
CA VAL A 81 -16.59 -8.09 0.85
C VAL A 81 -16.56 -8.94 -0.43
N PHE A 82 -15.98 -10.13 -0.37
CA PHE A 82 -15.90 -11.02 -1.52
C PHE A 82 -17.28 -11.29 -2.15
N THR A 83 -18.31 -11.43 -1.33
CA THR A 83 -19.71 -11.58 -1.78
C THR A 83 -20.20 -10.41 -2.62
N ASP A 84 -19.74 -9.18 -2.33
CA ASP A 84 -20.13 -8.00 -3.11
C ASP A 84 -19.46 -8.03 -4.49
N VAL A 85 -18.21 -8.51 -4.54
CA VAL A 85 -17.47 -8.71 -5.79
C VAL A 85 -18.13 -9.80 -6.64
N GLU A 86 -18.47 -10.94 -6.04
CA GLU A 86 -19.13 -12.05 -6.74
C GLU A 86 -20.46 -11.62 -7.37
N ARG A 87 -21.29 -10.88 -6.64
CA ARG A 87 -22.56 -10.37 -7.18
C ARG A 87 -22.37 -9.44 -8.36
N VAL A 88 -21.41 -8.51 -8.28
CA VAL A 88 -21.12 -7.59 -9.39
C VAL A 88 -20.61 -8.37 -10.60
N VAL A 89 -19.75 -9.37 -10.39
CA VAL A 89 -19.27 -10.24 -11.48
C VAL A 89 -20.42 -10.99 -12.12
N GLN A 90 -21.28 -11.64 -11.33
CA GLN A 90 -22.46 -12.35 -11.82
C GLN A 90 -23.39 -11.42 -12.62
N PHE A 91 -23.63 -10.22 -12.12
CA PHE A 91 -24.45 -9.22 -12.82
C PHE A 91 -23.86 -8.85 -14.19
N ILE A 92 -22.53 -8.64 -14.27
CA ILE A 92 -21.85 -8.34 -15.53
C ILE A 92 -21.91 -9.54 -16.49
N CYS A 93 -21.73 -10.76 -15.97
CA CYS A 93 -21.85 -11.98 -16.77
C CYS A 93 -23.26 -12.13 -17.36
N ASN A 94 -24.31 -11.93 -16.55
CA ASN A 94 -25.69 -12.01 -17.00
C ASN A 94 -25.99 -11.00 -18.11
N ILE A 95 -25.52 -9.75 -17.97
CA ILE A 95 -25.66 -8.72 -19.02
C ILE A 95 -24.89 -9.11 -20.29
N ALA A 96 -23.70 -9.70 -20.14
CA ALA A 96 -22.91 -10.15 -21.28
C ALA A 96 -23.55 -11.36 -21.99
N GLU A 97 -24.22 -12.24 -21.27
CA GLU A 97 -24.98 -13.36 -21.85
C GLU A 97 -26.23 -12.87 -22.60
N GLU A 98 -26.94 -11.87 -22.05
CA GLU A 98 -28.19 -11.37 -22.64
C GLU A 98 -27.97 -10.39 -23.80
N PHE A 99 -27.01 -9.48 -23.67
CA PHE A 99 -26.81 -8.37 -24.61
C PHE A 99 -25.44 -8.39 -25.31
N GLY A 100 -24.55 -9.30 -24.91
CA GLY A 100 -23.22 -9.39 -25.47
C GLY A 100 -23.19 -10.07 -26.83
N ILE A 101 -22.27 -9.62 -27.67
CA ILE A 101 -22.00 -10.21 -28.97
C ILE A 101 -20.62 -10.85 -28.89
N PRO A 102 -20.51 -12.18 -29.09
CA PRO A 102 -19.22 -12.85 -29.11
C PRO A 102 -18.40 -12.33 -30.29
N GLN A 103 -17.09 -12.25 -30.13
CA GLN A 103 -16.21 -11.92 -31.24
C GLN A 103 -16.44 -12.91 -32.41
N PRO A 104 -16.81 -12.43 -33.62
CA PRO A 104 -17.22 -13.29 -34.73
C PRO A 104 -16.13 -14.22 -35.29
N ALA A 105 -14.87 -14.06 -34.85
CA ALA A 105 -13.77 -14.97 -35.12
C ALA A 105 -12.95 -15.15 -33.83
N ALA A 106 -12.95 -16.36 -33.25
CA ALA A 106 -12.21 -16.66 -32.01
C ALA A 106 -11.27 -17.87 -32.16
N PRO A 107 -10.11 -17.90 -31.45
CA PRO A 107 -9.42 -16.81 -30.76
C PRO A 107 -8.24 -16.25 -31.60
N ARG A 108 -7.96 -14.96 -31.48
CA ARG A 108 -6.64 -14.39 -31.86
C ARG A 108 -5.81 -14.24 -30.59
N GLY A 109 -5.07 -15.27 -30.19
CA GLY A 109 -4.18 -15.22 -29.03
C GLY A 109 -4.01 -16.56 -28.31
N ARG A 110 -3.70 -16.47 -27.01
CA ARG A 110 -3.43 -17.60 -26.10
C ARG A 110 -4.67 -18.06 -25.32
N ASP A 111 -5.77 -17.32 -25.39
CA ASP A 111 -6.98 -17.59 -24.62
C ASP A 111 -7.94 -18.45 -25.44
N ASP A 112 -8.46 -19.52 -24.83
CA ASP A 112 -9.36 -20.47 -25.51
C ASP A 112 -10.78 -19.93 -25.70
N THR A 113 -11.16 -18.89 -24.92
CA THR A 113 -12.52 -18.32 -24.92
C THR A 113 -12.58 -16.99 -25.66
N ALA A 114 -13.54 -16.87 -26.57
CA ALA A 114 -13.83 -15.61 -27.27
C ALA A 114 -14.25 -14.51 -26.29
N PRO A 115 -13.70 -13.29 -26.38
CA PRO A 115 -14.23 -12.17 -25.62
C PRO A 115 -15.65 -11.81 -26.10
N ILE A 116 -16.51 -11.47 -25.14
CA ILE A 116 -17.87 -11.01 -25.37
C ILE A 116 -17.87 -9.48 -25.31
N TYR A 117 -18.38 -8.84 -26.37
CA TYR A 117 -18.48 -7.39 -26.45
C TYR A 117 -19.89 -6.92 -26.11
N LEU A 118 -20.00 -5.97 -25.19
CA LEU A 118 -21.24 -5.22 -24.99
C LEU A 118 -21.40 -4.15 -26.07
N HIS A 119 -22.63 -3.71 -26.30
CA HIS A 119 -22.94 -2.65 -27.26
C HIS A 119 -22.17 -1.35 -26.93
N SER A 120 -21.72 -0.63 -27.96
CA SER A 120 -20.88 0.58 -27.81
C SER A 120 -21.60 1.73 -27.09
N GLY A 121 -22.93 1.76 -27.11
CA GLY A 121 -23.74 2.71 -26.33
C GLY A 121 -23.78 2.42 -24.82
N THR A 122 -23.38 1.22 -24.40
CA THR A 122 -23.42 0.80 -23.00
C THR A 122 -22.11 1.16 -22.31
N THR A 123 -22.10 2.30 -21.63
CA THR A 123 -20.93 2.73 -20.87
C THR A 123 -20.83 1.97 -19.55
N LYS A 124 -19.61 1.89 -18.98
CA LYS A 124 -19.39 1.33 -17.63
C LYS A 124 -20.27 2.01 -16.56
N MET A 125 -20.53 3.31 -16.72
CA MET A 125 -21.40 4.08 -15.83
C MET A 125 -22.87 3.64 -15.94
N ASN A 126 -23.34 3.32 -17.14
CA ASN A 126 -24.70 2.81 -17.34
C ASN A 126 -24.86 1.44 -16.67
N ILE A 127 -23.88 0.55 -16.85
CA ILE A 127 -23.87 -0.77 -16.20
C ILE A 127 -23.84 -0.63 -14.67
N HIS A 128 -23.04 0.30 -14.14
CA HIS A 128 -23.00 0.57 -12.70
C HIS A 128 -24.34 1.08 -12.17
N LYS A 129 -25.01 2.00 -12.89
CA LYS A 129 -26.35 2.48 -12.53
C LYS A 129 -27.39 1.36 -12.53
N LEU A 130 -27.36 0.46 -13.53
CA LEU A 130 -28.24 -0.70 -13.60
C LEU A 130 -27.98 -1.68 -12.46
N CYS A 131 -26.70 -1.97 -12.17
CA CYS A 131 -26.31 -2.81 -11.05
C CYS A 131 -26.79 -2.22 -9.72
N LYS A 132 -26.63 -0.90 -9.54
CA LYS A 132 -27.10 -0.20 -8.35
C LYS A 132 -28.62 -0.28 -8.21
N ALA A 133 -29.38 -0.06 -9.29
CA ALA A 133 -30.83 -0.17 -9.28
C ALA A 133 -31.28 -1.60 -8.92
N SER A 134 -30.68 -2.62 -9.55
CA SER A 134 -30.97 -4.03 -9.26
C SER A 134 -30.62 -4.42 -7.82
N CYS A 135 -29.51 -3.92 -7.27
CA CYS A 135 -29.16 -4.14 -5.86
C CYS A 135 -30.15 -3.46 -4.91
N GLN A 136 -30.65 -2.26 -5.26
CA GLN A 136 -31.67 -1.55 -4.47
C GLN A 136 -33.01 -2.29 -4.48
N GLU A 137 -33.42 -2.84 -5.62
CA GLU A 137 -34.63 -3.67 -5.74
C GLU A 137 -34.53 -4.97 -4.94
N ALA A 138 -33.35 -5.59 -4.92
CA ALA A 138 -33.10 -6.82 -4.18
C ALA A 138 -32.86 -6.59 -2.67
N ASP A 139 -32.88 -5.34 -2.18
CA ASP A 139 -32.49 -4.94 -0.83
C ASP A 139 -31.10 -5.46 -0.43
N VAL A 140 -30.16 -5.41 -1.37
CA VAL A 140 -28.78 -5.86 -1.20
C VAL A 140 -27.84 -4.67 -1.19
N ARG A 141 -26.78 -4.75 -0.37
CA ARG A 141 -25.69 -3.78 -0.36
C ARG A 141 -25.11 -3.60 -1.77
N PHE A 142 -25.18 -2.38 -2.28
CA PHE A 142 -24.55 -1.99 -3.54
C PHE A 142 -23.11 -1.50 -3.32
N VAL A 143 -22.29 -1.64 -4.37
CA VAL A 143 -20.93 -1.12 -4.41
C VAL A 143 -20.97 0.32 -4.93
N GLU A 144 -20.56 1.28 -4.10
CA GLU A 144 -20.43 2.70 -4.47
C GLU A 144 -19.35 2.96 -5.52
#